data_AF-A0A6D2LGY6-F1
#
_entry.id   AF-A0A6D2LGY6-F1
#
_cell.length_a   1.000
_cell.length_b   1.000
_cell.length_c   1.000
_cell.angle_alpha   90.00
_cell.angle_beta   90.00
_cell.angle_gamma   90.00
#
_symmetry.space_group_name_H-M   'P 1'
#
loop_
_entity.id
_entity.type
_entity.pdbx_description
1 polymer ?
#
loop_
_entity_poly.entity_id
_entity_poly.type
_entity_poly.pdbx_seq_one_letter_code
_entity_poly.pdbx_strand_id
1 'polypeptide(L)'
;MKKFLCPIIGVDGTFFKGTMKGTLLIAVGHDPNNQIYPIVWAVVQAETGDNWLWFMKNLEADLGFEDGSGYVIISDRCKGLYLVLLKPSCQMQREHRFCVKHICVNLKKNHTGKDLLKKHMWNVAWSCNLTAY
;
A
#
# COMPACT_ATOMS: atom_id res chain seq x y z
N MET A 1 -21.70 5.63 2.77
CA MET A 1 -20.61 5.02 1.96
C MET A 1 -19.70 4.06 2.74
N LYS A 2 -19.43 4.28 4.04
CA LYS A 2 -18.40 3.54 4.82
C LYS A 2 -18.62 2.03 5.07
N LYS A 3 -19.80 1.46 4.77
CA LYS A 3 -20.19 0.10 5.20
C LYS A 3 -19.88 -1.02 4.18
N PHE A 4 -19.24 -0.68 3.07
CA PHE A 4 -19.04 -1.58 1.91
C PHE A 4 -17.59 -1.64 1.42
N LEU A 5 -16.65 -1.05 2.17
CA LEU A 5 -15.23 -1.13 1.86
C LEU A 5 -14.71 -2.54 2.13
N CYS A 6 -14.11 -3.16 1.12
CA CYS A 6 -13.19 -4.26 1.39
C CYS A 6 -12.09 -3.73 2.33
N PRO A 7 -11.72 -4.46 3.39
CA PRO A 7 -10.77 -3.99 4.40
C PRO A 7 -9.33 -3.90 3.87
N ILE A 8 -9.11 -3.87 2.54
CA ILE A 8 -7.79 -3.84 1.93
C ILE A 8 -7.65 -2.54 1.14
N ILE A 9 -6.64 -1.75 1.49
CA ILE A 9 -6.35 -0.47 0.86
C ILE A 9 -4.96 -0.56 0.21
N GLY A 10 -4.91 -0.37 -1.10
CA GLY A 10 -3.66 -0.23 -1.84
C GLY A 10 -3.19 1.22 -1.81
N VAL A 11 -1.94 1.46 -1.45
CA VAL A 11 -1.33 2.81 -1.46
C VAL A 11 -0.09 2.80 -2.33
N ASP A 12 0.00 3.77 -3.25
CA ASP A 12 1.12 3.88 -4.18
C ASP A 12 1.41 5.34 -4.58
N GLY A 13 2.61 5.58 -5.07
CA GLY A 13 3.08 6.87 -5.58
C GLY A 13 3.55 6.74 -7.02
N THR A 14 3.16 7.67 -7.90
CA THR A 14 3.65 7.70 -9.28
C THR A 14 4.16 9.10 -9.67
N PHE A 15 5.29 9.15 -10.36
CA PHE A 15 5.89 10.40 -10.81
C PHE A 15 5.25 10.88 -12.10
N PHE A 16 4.92 12.17 -12.16
CA PHE A 16 4.48 12.78 -13.41
C PHE A 16 5.63 12.82 -14.42
N LYS A 17 5.34 12.42 -15.65
CA LYS A 17 6.25 12.56 -16.79
C LYS A 17 5.83 13.82 -17.54
N GLY A 18 6.57 14.91 -17.39
CA GLY A 18 6.28 16.18 -18.05
C GLY A 18 7.17 17.32 -17.57
N THR A 19 6.87 18.53 -18.02
CA THR A 19 7.53 19.77 -17.57
C THR A 19 7.28 20.04 -16.09
N MET A 20 6.14 19.61 -15.57
CA MET A 20 5.78 19.70 -14.16
C MET A 20 6.38 18.51 -13.40
N LYS A 21 7.26 18.81 -12.44
CA LYS A 21 7.77 17.84 -11.49
C LYS A 21 6.76 17.65 -10.36
N GLY A 22 6.52 16.41 -9.97
CA GLY A 22 5.62 16.07 -8.87
C GLY A 22 5.37 14.57 -8.79
N THR A 23 4.73 14.18 -7.69
CA THR A 23 4.31 12.81 -7.43
C THR A 23 2.81 12.82 -7.13
N LEU A 24 2.07 11.93 -7.78
CA LEU A 24 0.70 11.60 -7.42
C LEU A 24 0.74 10.49 -6.37
N LEU A 25 0.22 10.77 -5.18
CA LEU A 25 -0.03 9.78 -4.14
C LEU A 25 -1.49 9.34 -4.26
N ILE A 26 -1.75 8.04 -4.23
CA ILE A 26 -3.10 7.49 -4.35
C ILE A 26 -3.33 6.34 -3.38
N ALA A 27 -4.51 6.34 -2.77
CA ALA A 27 -5.06 5.24 -2.00
C ALA A 27 -6.28 4.70 -2.75
N VAL A 28 -6.30 3.40 -2.99
CA VAL A 28 -7.38 2.70 -3.69
C VAL A 28 -7.97 1.59 -2.81
N GLY A 29 -9.28 1.40 -2.91
CA GLY A 29 -9.99 0.30 -2.27
C GLY A 29 -10.68 -0.59 -3.29
N HIS A 30 -11.18 -1.73 -2.83
CA HIS A 30 -12.11 -2.56 -3.58
C HIS A 30 -13.53 -2.37 -3.08
N ASP A 31 -14.48 -2.28 -4.01
CA ASP A 31 -15.91 -2.26 -3.71
C ASP A 31 -16.44 -3.71 -3.59
N PRO A 32 -17.69 -3.91 -3.17
CA PRO A 32 -18.29 -5.24 -3.09
C PRO A 32 -18.38 -5.97 -4.44
N ASN A 33 -18.30 -5.24 -5.56
CA ASN A 33 -18.27 -5.78 -6.91
C ASN A 33 -16.84 -6.08 -7.39
N ASN A 34 -15.85 -6.05 -6.48
CA ASN A 34 -14.43 -6.26 -6.76
C ASN A 34 -13.84 -5.23 -7.73
N GLN A 35 -14.47 -4.07 -7.90
CA GLN A 35 -13.95 -2.96 -8.69
C GLN A 35 -13.00 -2.12 -7.84
N ILE A 36 -11.93 -1.64 -8.47
CA ILE A 36 -10.97 -0.73 -7.85
C ILE A 36 -11.52 0.68 -7.96
N TYR A 37 -11.55 1.41 -6.85
CA TYR A 37 -11.89 2.83 -6.85
C TYR A 37 -10.90 3.65 -6.01
N PRO A 38 -10.64 4.91 -6.40
CA PRO A 38 -9.83 5.81 -5.60
C PRO A 38 -10.59 6.26 -4.35
N ILE A 39 -9.95 6.15 -3.19
CA ILE A 39 -10.46 6.66 -1.92
C ILE A 39 -10.00 8.11 -1.75
N VAL A 40 -8.68 8.32 -1.74
CA VAL A 40 -8.02 9.63 -1.63
C VAL A 40 -6.86 9.69 -2.61
N TRP A 41 -6.62 10.87 -3.17
CA TRP A 41 -5.45 11.15 -4.00
C TRP A 41 -4.93 12.56 -3.72
N ALA A 42 -3.62 12.77 -3.91
CA ALA A 42 -3.00 14.08 -3.75
C ALA A 42 -1.81 14.24 -4.68
N VAL A 43 -1.63 15.45 -5.20
CA VAL A 43 -0.42 15.84 -5.94
C VAL A 43 0.53 16.54 -4.99
N VAL A 44 1.72 15.99 -4.84
CA VAL A 44 2.78 16.53 -3.98
C VAL A 44 4.03 16.83 -4.82
N GLN A 45 4.90 17.68 -4.30
CA GLN A 45 6.12 18.08 -5.03
C GLN A 45 7.11 16.92 -5.19
N ALA A 46 7.17 16.02 -4.21
CA ALA A 46 8.07 14.87 -4.22
C ALA A 46 7.59 13.79 -3.24
N GLU A 47 8.08 12.57 -3.42
CA GLU A 47 7.79 11.45 -2.54
C GLU A 47 8.67 11.49 -1.27
N THR A 48 8.30 12.36 -0.33
CA THR A 48 8.98 12.53 0.96
C THR A 48 8.21 11.88 2.09
N GLY A 49 8.90 11.57 3.19
CA GLY A 49 8.24 11.06 4.40
C GLY A 49 7.21 12.04 4.98
N ASP A 50 7.45 13.34 4.89
CA ASP A 50 6.49 14.34 5.39
C ASP A 50 5.22 14.40 4.54
N ASN A 51 5.37 14.32 3.21
CA ASN A 51 4.24 14.26 2.28
C ASN A 51 3.43 12.97 2.46
N TRP A 52 4.11 11.83 2.68
CA TRP A 52 3.44 10.58 3.02
C TRP A 52 2.72 10.65 4.37
N LEU A 53 3.33 11.23 5.41
CA LEU A 53 2.69 11.39 6.72
C LEU A 53 1.44 12.27 6.63
N TRP A 54 1.54 13.38 5.90
CA TRP A 54 0.39 14.24 5.66
C TRP A 54 -0.71 13.48 4.89
N PHE A 55 -0.36 12.75 3.83
CA PHE A 55 -1.32 11.96 3.05
C PHE A 55 -2.02 10.88 3.90
N MET A 56 -1.27 10.13 4.71
CA MET A 56 -1.81 9.08 5.57
C MET A 56 -2.76 9.64 6.64
N LYS A 57 -2.45 10.80 7.23
CA LYS A 57 -3.36 11.46 8.18
C LYS A 57 -4.68 11.88 7.55
N ASN A 58 -4.65 12.35 6.31
CA ASN A 58 -5.88 12.67 5.58
C ASN A 58 -6.69 11.41 5.26
N LEU A 59 -6.02 10.30 4.90
CA LEU A 59 -6.67 9.01 4.68
C LEU A 59 -7.32 8.46 5.96
N GLU A 60 -6.62 8.55 7.11
CA GLU A 60 -7.15 8.17 8.42
C GLU A 60 -8.40 8.98 8.78
N ALA A 61 -8.37 10.29 8.56
CA ALA A 61 -9.50 11.18 8.82
C ALA A 61 -10.72 10.87 7.92
N ASP A 62 -10.49 10.61 6.63
CA ASP A 62 -11.57 10.30 5.68
C ASP A 62 -12.28 8.97 6.02
N LEU A 63 -11.46 7.95 6.32
CA LEU A 63 -11.96 6.64 6.72
C LEU A 63 -12.61 6.66 8.12
N GLY A 64 -12.25 7.63 8.98
CA GLY A 64 -12.74 7.73 10.34
C GLY A 64 -12.08 6.70 11.25
N PHE A 65 -10.76 6.56 11.14
CA PHE A 65 -9.94 5.69 11.97
C PHE A 65 -9.96 6.17 13.43
N GLU A 66 -10.61 5.41 14.32
CA GLU A 66 -10.55 5.67 15.77
C GLU A 66 -9.49 4.81 16.47
N ASP A 67 -9.35 3.52 16.11
CA ASP A 67 -8.49 2.56 16.82
C ASP A 67 -7.52 1.76 15.92
N GLY A 68 -7.51 2.03 14.61
CA GLY A 68 -6.67 1.32 13.64
C GLY A 68 -7.09 -0.11 13.33
N SER A 69 -8.28 -0.55 13.77
CA SER A 69 -8.78 -1.90 13.50
C SER A 69 -9.61 -1.97 12.21
N GLY A 70 -9.53 -3.11 11.51
CA GLY A 70 -10.43 -3.43 10.39
C GLY A 70 -9.95 -3.05 8.99
N TYR A 71 -8.73 -2.53 8.83
CA TYR A 71 -8.15 -2.26 7.51
C TYR A 71 -6.68 -2.69 7.42
N VAL A 72 -6.32 -3.29 6.29
CA VAL A 72 -4.98 -3.71 5.89
C VAL A 72 -4.47 -2.75 4.82
N ILE A 73 -3.32 -2.12 5.08
CA ILE A 73 -2.63 -1.30 4.07
C ILE A 73 -1.67 -2.18 3.28
N ILE A 74 -1.75 -2.12 1.95
CA ILE A 74 -0.80 -2.75 1.03
C ILE A 74 -0.06 -1.67 0.27
N SER A 75 1.28 -1.66 0.36
CA SER A 75 2.10 -0.66 -0.35
C SER A 75 3.30 -1.25 -1.09
N ASP A 76 3.94 -0.45 -1.94
CA ASP A 76 5.32 -0.72 -2.38
C ASP A 76 6.32 -0.55 -1.21
N ARG A 77 7.56 -1.02 -1.38
CA ARG A 77 8.70 -0.84 -0.49
C ARG A 77 9.37 0.53 -0.65
N CYS A 78 8.60 1.60 -0.70
CA CYS A 78 9.21 2.92 -0.60
C CYS A 78 9.67 3.18 0.85
N LYS A 79 10.93 3.60 1.01
CA LYS A 79 11.51 3.93 2.32
C LYS A 79 10.73 5.04 3.02
N GLY A 80 10.26 6.04 2.28
CA GLY A 80 9.50 7.16 2.83
C GLY A 80 8.19 6.72 3.48
N LEU A 81 7.40 5.93 2.75
CA LEU A 81 6.12 5.40 3.24
C LEU A 81 6.30 4.42 4.40
N TYR A 82 7.26 3.50 4.30
CA TYR A 82 7.51 2.52 5.36
C TYR A 82 7.87 3.20 6.68
N LEU A 83 8.74 4.24 6.65
CA LEU A 83 9.10 4.98 7.85
C LEU A 83 7.92 5.74 8.45
N VAL A 84 6.99 6.24 7.62
CA VAL A 84 5.77 6.91 8.09
C VAL A 84 4.84 5.94 8.79
N LEU A 85 4.63 4.76 8.22
CA LEU A 85 3.79 3.72 8.81
C LEU A 85 4.34 3.22 10.14
N LEU A 86 5.64 3.33 10.41
CA LEU A 86 6.24 2.98 11.71
C LEU A 86 6.08 4.07 12.78
N LYS A 87 5.63 5.28 12.42
CA LYS A 87 5.50 6.37 13.40
C LYS A 87 4.27 6.12 14.28
N PRO A 88 4.36 6.35 15.61
CA PRO A 88 3.20 6.25 16.52
C PRO A 88 2.03 7.17 16.15
N SER A 89 2.31 8.22 15.37
CA SER A 89 1.31 9.16 14.86
C SER A 89 0.47 8.63 13.70
N CYS A 90 0.78 7.43 13.18
CA CYS A 90 0.03 6.77 12.11
C CYS A 90 -0.57 5.48 12.70
N GLN A 91 -1.90 5.44 12.77
CA GLN A 91 -2.62 4.31 13.36
C GLN A 91 -2.69 3.12 12.39
N MET A 92 -2.49 3.37 11.10
CA MET A 92 -2.49 2.36 10.03
C MET A 92 -1.28 1.41 10.03
N GLN A 93 -0.38 1.51 11.02
CA GLN A 93 0.76 0.59 11.20
C GLN A 93 0.33 -0.88 11.41
N ARG A 94 -0.78 -1.08 12.12
CA ARG A 94 -1.10 -2.37 12.77
C ARG A 94 -1.22 -3.54 11.79
N GLU A 95 -1.71 -3.27 10.59
CA GLU A 95 -1.89 -4.29 9.54
C GLU A 95 -1.31 -3.82 8.20
N HIS A 96 -0.02 -3.48 8.19
CA HIS A 96 0.70 -3.17 6.95
C HIS A 96 1.31 -4.42 6.29
N ARG A 97 1.15 -4.53 4.97
CA ARG A 97 1.77 -5.56 4.14
C ARG A 97 2.43 -4.96 2.91
N PHE A 98 3.49 -5.61 2.44
CA PHE A 98 4.11 -5.26 1.17
C PHE A 98 3.40 -5.94 -0.01
N CYS A 99 3.24 -5.20 -1.09
CA CYS A 99 2.67 -5.71 -2.33
C CYS A 99 3.54 -6.83 -2.92
N VAL A 100 2.98 -8.04 -3.04
CA VAL A 100 3.66 -9.21 -3.65
C VAL A 100 4.17 -8.93 -5.05
N LYS A 101 3.42 -8.16 -5.86
CA LYS A 101 3.84 -7.78 -7.21
C LYS A 101 5.14 -6.99 -7.18
N HIS A 102 5.23 -6.00 -6.28
CA HIS A 102 6.44 -5.20 -6.11
C HIS A 102 7.61 -6.01 -5.55
N ILE A 103 7.36 -6.92 -4.60
CA ILE A 103 8.38 -7.86 -4.11
C ILE A 103 8.94 -8.69 -5.28
N CYS A 104 8.06 -9.28 -6.11
CA CYS A 104 8.46 -10.05 -7.28
C CYS A 104 9.33 -9.23 -8.23
N VAL A 105 8.89 -8.01 -8.56
CA VAL A 105 9.61 -7.12 -9.48
C VAL A 105 10.98 -6.75 -8.93
N ASN A 106 11.08 -6.45 -7.64
CA ASN A 106 12.34 -6.09 -7.00
C ASN A 106 13.31 -7.27 -6.90
N LEU A 107 12.82 -8.47 -6.57
CA LEU A 107 13.66 -9.67 -6.56
C LEU A 107 14.17 -10.03 -7.96
N LYS A 108 13.33 -9.89 -9.00
CA LYS A 108 13.71 -10.13 -10.41
C LYS A 108 14.83 -9.21 -10.91
N LYS A 109 15.07 -8.06 -10.29
CA LYS A 109 16.18 -7.16 -10.65
C LYS A 109 17.54 -7.75 -10.24
N ASN A 110 17.58 -8.51 -9.14
CA ASN A 110 18.82 -8.96 -8.52
C ASN A 110 19.09 -10.46 -8.70
N HIS A 111 18.15 -11.23 -9.28
CA HIS A 111 18.23 -12.69 -9.37
C HIS A 111 17.99 -13.21 -10.81
N THR A 112 18.70 -14.28 -11.17
CA THR A 112 18.49 -15.05 -12.41
C THR A 112 17.28 -15.99 -12.28
N GLY A 113 16.79 -16.59 -13.38
CA GLY A 113 15.67 -17.52 -13.32
C GLY A 113 14.31 -16.86 -13.01
N LYS A 114 14.03 -15.71 -13.64
CA LYS A 114 12.88 -14.83 -13.34
C LYS A 114 11.51 -15.51 -13.36
N ASP A 115 11.33 -16.55 -14.18
CA ASP A 115 10.05 -17.26 -14.32
C ASP A 115 9.82 -18.24 -13.17
N LEU A 116 10.85 -18.98 -12.77
CA LEU A 116 10.83 -19.85 -11.59
C LEU A 116 10.62 -19.04 -10.31
N LEU A 117 11.30 -17.90 -10.19
CA LEU A 117 11.17 -17.02 -9.04
C LEU A 117 9.72 -16.52 -8.84
N LYS A 118 9.04 -16.13 -9.93
CA LYS A 118 7.63 -15.72 -9.87
C LYS A 118 6.76 -16.88 -9.35
N LYS A 119 6.95 -18.09 -9.88
CA LYS A 119 6.19 -19.28 -9.49
C LYS A 119 6.37 -19.61 -8.00
N HIS A 120 7.62 -19.67 -7.53
CA HIS A 120 7.90 -19.94 -6.12
C HIS A 120 7.36 -18.86 -5.19
N MET A 121 7.45 -17.58 -5.57
CA MET A 121 6.89 -16.49 -4.76
C MET A 121 5.38 -16.61 -4.56
N TRP A 122 4.63 -16.94 -5.61
CA TRP A 122 3.18 -17.14 -5.48
C TRP A 122 2.84 -18.36 -4.65
N ASN A 123 3.61 -19.45 -4.75
CA ASN A 123 3.43 -20.62 -3.87
C ASN A 123 3.63 -20.26 -2.40
N VAL A 124 4.63 -19.44 -2.08
CA VAL A 124 4.86 -18.96 -0.70
C VAL A 124 3.73 -18.03 -0.25
N ALA A 125 3.31 -17.09 -1.10
CA ALA A 125 2.22 -16.17 -0.78
C ALA A 125 0.88 -16.89 -0.54
N TRP A 126 0.68 -18.07 -1.15
CA TRP A 126 -0.52 -18.90 -0.98
C TRP A 126 -0.37 -19.97 0.11
N SER A 127 0.82 -20.11 0.71
CA SER A 127 1.03 -21.08 1.79
C SER A 127 0.32 -20.62 3.07
N CYS A 128 -0.34 -21.57 3.75
CA CYS A 128 -0.93 -21.36 5.06
C CYS A 128 -0.20 -22.23 6.09
N ASN A 129 -0.11 -21.75 7.33
CA ASN A 129 0.37 -22.56 8.44
C ASN A 129 -0.82 -23.38 8.99
N LEU A 130 -0.63 -24.68 9.21
CA LEU A 130 -1.66 -25.58 9.74
C LEU A 130 -2.00 -25.32 11.22
N THR A 131 -1.25 -24.44 11.90
CA THR A 131 -1.38 -24.11 13.33
C THR A 131 -1.99 -22.73 13.55
N ALA A 132 -3.25 -22.53 13.15
CA ALA A 132 -4.06 -21.39 13.59
C ALA A 132 -5.55 -21.65 13.40
N TYR A 133 -6.14 -22.42 14.33
CA TYR A 133 -7.52 -22.29 14.80
C TYR A 133 -7.53 -22.56 16.30
#